data_AF-A0A249JYX2-F1
#
_entry.id   AF-A0A249JYX2-F1
#
_cell.length_a   1.000
_cell.length_b   1.000
_cell.length_c   1.000
_cell.angle_alpha   90.00
_cell.angle_beta   90.00
_cell.angle_gamma   90.00
#
_symmetry.space_group_name_H-M   'P 1'
#
loop_
_entity.id
_entity.type
_entity.pdbx_description
1 polymer ?
#
loop_
_entity_poly.entity_id
_entity_poly.type
_entity_poly.pdbx_seq_one_letter_code
_entity_poly.pdbx_strand_id
1 'polypeptide(L)'
;MSNLNNFISCEQVIPNIVLYIDHEIFDDQELSAVEIHFGSCPNCRTQMEQENAALVMMRNLLCNALTEEAPEELCGRINQQTEDLYDQMMQGVTSQSVTEITYTQTTYTEITSEGATQIEITSEIRREFPQE
;
A
#
# COMPACT_ATOMS: atom_id res chain seq x y z
N MET A 1 -10.34 -7.84 35.04
CA MET A 1 -8.98 -7.28 35.03
C MET A 1 -8.18 -8.08 34.02
N SER A 2 -8.12 -7.59 32.78
CA SER A 2 -7.49 -8.28 31.66
C SER A 2 -6.13 -7.63 31.43
N ASN A 3 -5.04 -8.26 31.90
CA ASN A 3 -3.69 -7.88 31.49
C ASN A 3 -3.11 -9.05 30.69
N LEU A 4 -3.11 -8.88 29.37
CA LEU A 4 -2.43 -9.73 28.41
C LEU A 4 -0.92 -9.60 28.61
N ASN A 5 -0.33 -10.44 29.46
CA ASN A 5 1.11 -10.65 29.46
C ASN A 5 1.45 -11.75 28.46
N ASN A 6 1.32 -11.44 27.17
CA ASN A 6 1.83 -12.27 26.08
C ASN A 6 3.23 -11.80 25.66
N PHE A 7 4.06 -11.43 26.64
CA PHE A 7 5.44 -11.00 26.39
C PHE A 7 6.32 -12.24 26.25
N ILE A 8 6.77 -12.49 25.02
CA ILE A 8 7.77 -13.52 24.75
C ILE A 8 9.09 -13.13 25.42
N SER A 9 9.77 -14.12 26.01
CA SER A 9 11.03 -13.89 26.72
C SER A 9 12.20 -13.75 25.74
N CYS A 10 13.26 -13.04 26.12
CA CYS A 10 14.45 -12.88 25.28
C CYS A 10 15.05 -14.23 24.85
N GLU A 11 15.01 -15.25 25.72
CA GLU A 11 15.51 -16.60 25.42
C GLU A 11 14.74 -17.30 24.30
N GLN A 12 13.45 -16.97 24.14
CA GLN A 12 12.62 -17.45 23.05
C GLN A 12 12.79 -16.61 21.79
N VAL A 13 13.16 -15.34 21.91
CA VAL A 13 13.34 -14.43 20.76
C VAL A 13 14.65 -14.70 20.04
N ILE A 14 15.73 -14.97 20.77
CA ILE A 14 17.08 -15.19 20.21
C ILE A 14 17.08 -16.23 19.06
N PRO A 15 16.52 -17.45 19.20
CA PRO A 15 16.47 -18.40 18.09
C PRO A 15 15.51 -17.95 16.97
N ASN A 16 14.46 -17.19 17.30
CA ASN A 16 13.53 -16.64 16.33
C ASN A 16 14.10 -15.46 15.53
N ILE A 17 15.21 -14.85 15.96
CA ILE A 17 15.87 -13.76 15.20
C ILE A 17 16.27 -14.24 13.80
N VAL A 18 16.86 -15.43 13.69
CA VAL A 18 17.29 -15.98 12.40
C VAL A 18 16.07 -16.27 11.53
N LEU A 19 15.04 -16.93 12.09
CA LEU A 19 13.79 -17.23 11.38
C LEU A 19 13.07 -15.95 10.91
N TYR A 20 13.10 -14.89 11.73
CA TYR A 20 12.54 -13.59 11.37
C TYR A 20 13.30 -12.97 10.19
N ILE A 21 14.63 -13.02 10.19
CA ILE A 21 15.45 -12.48 9.09
C ILE A 21 15.23 -13.27 7.79
N ASP A 22 15.12 -14.61 7.89
CA ASP A 22 14.90 -15.49 6.75
C ASP A 22 13.42 -15.55 6.30
N HIS A 23 12.52 -14.83 6.98
CA HIS A 23 11.07 -14.81 6.74
C HIS A 23 10.43 -16.22 6.85
N GLU A 24 10.94 -17.05 7.76
CA GLU A 24 10.48 -18.42 8.02
C GLU A 24 9.47 -18.50 9.19
N ILE A 25 9.02 -17.36 9.70
CA ILE A 25 7.92 -17.31 10.68
C ILE A 25 6.60 -17.29 9.91
N PHE A 26 5.94 -18.44 9.85
CA PHE A 26 4.68 -18.62 9.11
C PHE A 26 3.42 -18.27 9.90
N ASP A 27 3.53 -18.18 11.23
CA ASP A 27 2.42 -17.81 12.10
C ASP A 27 2.41 -16.29 12.35
N ASP A 28 1.36 -15.62 11.90
CA ASP A 28 1.21 -14.15 12.00
C ASP A 28 1.18 -13.66 13.46
N GLN A 29 0.69 -14.50 14.40
CA GLN A 29 0.63 -14.16 15.80
C GLN A 29 2.01 -14.23 16.46
N GLU A 30 2.81 -15.24 16.10
CA GLU A 30 4.21 -15.35 16.52
C GLU A 30 5.06 -14.23 15.90
N LEU A 31 4.85 -13.90 14.63
CA LEU A 31 5.52 -12.80 13.95
C LEU A 31 5.26 -11.46 14.67
N SER A 32 4.00 -11.15 14.94
CA SER A 32 3.62 -9.93 15.66
C SER A 32 4.20 -9.87 17.07
N ALA A 33 4.24 -10.99 17.78
CA ALA A 33 4.82 -11.06 19.13
C ALA A 33 6.33 -10.78 19.12
N VAL A 34 7.06 -11.27 18.11
CA VAL A 34 8.48 -11.01 17.90
C VAL A 34 8.74 -9.54 17.55
N GLU A 35 7.93 -8.95 16.69
CA GLU A 35 8.03 -7.53 16.32
C GLU A 35 7.80 -6.59 17.52
N ILE A 36 6.77 -6.88 18.33
CA ILE A 36 6.49 -6.14 19.57
C ILE A 36 7.67 -6.26 20.55
N HIS A 37 8.31 -7.43 20.62
CA HIS A 37 9.47 -7.63 21.47
C HIS A 37 10.68 -6.80 21.00
N PHE A 38 10.95 -6.73 19.70
CA PHE A 38 12.02 -5.88 19.17
C PHE A 38 11.79 -4.38 19.44
N GLY A 39 10.54 -3.93 19.47
CA GLY A 39 10.18 -2.57 19.88
C GLY A 39 10.42 -2.30 21.37
N SER A 40 10.32 -3.33 22.21
CA SER A 40 10.41 -3.22 23.67
C SER A 40 11.81 -3.53 24.24
N CYS A 41 12.61 -4.37 23.56
CA CYS A 41 13.91 -4.86 24.02
C CYS A 41 15.04 -4.42 23.07
N PRO A 42 15.89 -3.45 23.47
CA PRO A 42 16.97 -2.96 22.62
C PRO A 42 18.07 -4.01 22.38
N ASN A 43 18.32 -4.92 23.33
CA ASN A 43 19.37 -5.93 23.20
C ASN A 43 19.07 -6.92 22.07
N CYS A 44 17.85 -7.47 22.03
CA CYS A 44 17.42 -8.40 20.98
C CYS A 44 17.41 -7.69 19.61
N ARG A 45 17.03 -6.40 19.58
CA ARG A 45 17.07 -5.60 18.37
C ARG A 45 18.50 -5.40 17.85
N THR A 46 19.46 -5.03 18.70
CA THR A 46 20.86 -4.88 18.31
C THR A 46 21.44 -6.20 17.77
N GLN A 47 21.08 -7.33 18.39
CA GLN A 47 21.49 -8.63 17.91
C GLN A 47 20.91 -8.95 16.52
N MET A 48 19.62 -8.69 16.30
CA MET A 48 18.98 -8.82 14.99
C MET A 48 19.65 -7.94 13.93
N GLU A 49 19.94 -6.67 14.25
CA GLU A 49 20.64 -5.75 13.35
C GLU A 49 22.06 -6.26 13.00
N GLN A 50 22.76 -6.83 13.98
CA GLN A 50 24.10 -7.40 13.77
C GLN A 50 24.07 -8.64 12.87
N GLU A 51 23.14 -9.58 13.09
CA GLU A 51 22.98 -10.76 12.26
C GLU A 51 22.58 -10.39 10.83
N ASN A 52 21.65 -9.44 10.67
CA ASN A 52 21.26 -8.94 9.35
C ASN A 52 22.44 -8.27 8.62
N ALA A 53 23.26 -7.48 9.34
CA ALA A 53 24.45 -6.88 8.76
C ALA A 53 25.48 -7.92 8.31
N ALA A 54 25.68 -8.99 9.10
CA ALA A 54 26.55 -10.10 8.74
C ALA A 54 26.05 -10.84 7.48
N LEU A 55 24.73 -11.10 7.39
CA LEU A 55 24.12 -11.73 6.22
C LEU A 55 24.24 -10.86 4.96
N VAL A 56 23.99 -9.55 5.07
CA VAL A 56 24.17 -8.60 3.97
C VAL A 56 25.63 -8.57 3.52
N MET A 57 26.58 -8.57 4.45
CA MET A 57 28.01 -8.64 4.12
C MET A 57 28.34 -9.93 3.35
N MET A 58 27.88 -11.08 3.82
CA MET A 58 28.08 -12.37 3.15
C MET A 58 27.45 -12.38 1.75
N ARG A 59 26.20 -11.90 1.60
CA ARG A 59 25.54 -11.78 0.31
C ARG A 59 26.34 -10.89 -0.64
N ASN A 60 26.80 -9.73 -0.18
CA ASN A 60 27.59 -8.81 -1.00
C ASN A 60 28.92 -9.45 -1.45
N LEU A 61 29.60 -10.18 -0.57
CA LEU A 61 30.81 -10.92 -0.95
C LEU A 61 30.52 -11.98 -2.03
N LEU A 62 29.40 -12.71 -1.91
CA LEU A 62 28.99 -13.71 -2.90
C LEU A 62 28.59 -13.06 -4.24
N CYS A 63 27.78 -12.01 -4.24
CA CYS A 63 27.37 -11.30 -5.45
C CYS A 63 28.53 -10.59 -6.15
N ASN A 64 29.46 -10.00 -5.39
CA ASN A 64 30.66 -9.38 -5.96
C ASN A 64 31.65 -10.41 -6.52
N ALA A 65 31.67 -11.63 -5.98
CA ALA A 65 32.50 -12.71 -6.51
C ALA A 65 31.86 -13.38 -7.75
N LEU A 66 30.53 -13.42 -7.82
CA LEU A 66 29.73 -14.05 -8.87
C LEU A 66 28.95 -12.99 -9.65
N THR A 67 29.67 -12.01 -10.20
CA THR A 67 29.07 -11.00 -11.08
C THR A 67 28.79 -11.61 -12.45
N GLU A 68 27.78 -12.47 -12.53
CA GLU A 68 27.24 -12.95 -13.80
C GLU A 68 26.30 -11.88 -14.37
N GLU A 69 26.56 -11.45 -15.60
CA GLU A 69 25.67 -10.54 -16.30
C GLU A 69 24.30 -11.19 -16.50
N ALA A 70 23.25 -10.43 -16.20
CA ALA A 70 21.89 -10.88 -16.47
C ALA A 70 21.74 -11.20 -17.97
N PRO A 71 21.13 -12.33 -18.35
CA PRO A 71 20.93 -12.69 -19.75
C PRO A 71 20.24 -11.56 -20.52
N GLU A 72 20.82 -11.13 -21.64
CA GLU A 72 20.30 -10.03 -22.45
C GLU A 72 18.84 -10.26 -22.89
N GLU A 73 18.45 -11.52 -23.11
CA GLU A 73 17.07 -11.89 -23.43
C GLU A 73 16.05 -11.55 -22.34
N LEU A 74 16.45 -11.62 -21.05
CA LEU A 74 15.58 -11.23 -19.94
C LEU A 74 15.39 -9.71 -19.91
N CYS A 75 16.47 -8.95 -20.10
CA CYS A 75 16.40 -7.49 -20.20
C CYS A 75 15.53 -7.07 -21.39
N GLY A 76 15.68 -7.71 -22.54
CA GLY A 76 14.83 -7.48 -23.72
C GLY A 76 13.35 -7.74 -23.44
N ARG A 77 13.01 -8.86 -22.80
CA ARG A 77 11.63 -9.19 -22.44
C ARG A 77 11.01 -8.22 -21.43
N ILE A 78 11.75 -7.82 -20.40
CA ILE A 78 11.25 -6.87 -19.39
C ILE A 78 10.95 -5.51 -20.04
N ASN A 79 11.84 -5.05 -20.92
CA ASN A 79 11.62 -3.80 -21.66
C ASN A 79 10.37 -3.90 -22.54
N GLN A 80 10.20 -4.99 -23.29
CA GLN A 80 9.01 -5.21 -24.11
C GLN A 80 7.73 -5.23 -23.27
N GLN A 81 7.71 -5.95 -22.15
CA GLN A 81 6.55 -6.01 -21.28
C GLN A 81 6.19 -4.64 -20.68
N THR A 82 7.20 -3.82 -20.40
CA THR A 82 7.00 -2.46 -19.89
C THR A 82 6.40 -1.55 -20.96
N GLU A 83 6.85 -1.68 -22.20
CA GLU A 83 6.29 -0.98 -23.37
C GLU A 83 4.84 -1.42 -23.63
N ASP A 84 4.57 -2.73 -23.63
CA ASP A 84 3.23 -3.27 -23.83
C ASP A 84 2.25 -2.79 -22.75
N LEU A 85 2.68 -2.72 -21.49
CA LEU A 85 1.88 -2.19 -20.38
C LEU A 85 1.61 -0.69 -20.56
N TYR A 86 2.60 0.08 -21.01
CA TYR A 86 2.42 1.50 -21.31
C TYR A 86 1.38 1.71 -22.42
N ASP A 87 1.48 0.95 -23.50
CA ASP A 87 0.53 0.99 -24.62
C ASP A 87 -0.87 0.58 -24.19
N GLN A 88 -0.99 -0.46 -23.35
CA GLN A 88 -2.27 -0.89 -22.78
C GLN A 88 -2.89 0.20 -21.91
N MET A 89 -2.09 0.90 -21.10
CA MET A 89 -2.57 2.03 -20.30
C MET A 89 -3.03 3.20 -21.18
N MET A 90 -2.32 3.52 -22.26
CA MET A 90 -2.71 4.58 -23.19
C MET A 90 -4.00 4.25 -23.96
N GLN A 91 -4.18 2.99 -24.39
CA GLN A 91 -5.39 2.55 -25.07
C GLN A 91 -6.60 2.44 -24.12
N GLY A 92 -6.38 2.17 -22.82
CA GLY A 92 -7.42 2.13 -21.80
C GLY A 92 -8.02 3.50 -21.43
N VAL A 93 -7.38 4.61 -21.79
CA VAL A 93 -7.92 5.97 -21.54
C VAL A 93 -9.04 6.32 -22.52
N THR A 94 -9.08 5.71 -23.71
CA THR A 94 -10.07 6.02 -24.75
C THR A 94 -11.47 5.46 -24.49
N SER A 95 -11.67 4.57 -23.52
CA SER A 95 -12.96 3.91 -23.25
C SER A 95 -13.62 4.28 -21.92
N GLN A 96 -13.10 5.27 -21.19
CA GLN A 96 -13.86 5.89 -20.11
C GLN A 96 -14.88 6.86 -20.71
N SER A 97 -16.10 6.37 -20.93
CA SER A 97 -17.28 7.17 -21.17
C SER A 97 -17.36 8.30 -20.15
N VAL A 98 -17.01 9.52 -20.54
CA VAL A 98 -17.15 10.69 -19.68
C VAL A 98 -18.65 10.88 -19.45
N THR A 99 -19.11 10.62 -18.22
CA THR A 99 -20.50 10.88 -17.83
C THR A 99 -20.62 12.37 -17.54
N GLU A 100 -21.34 13.10 -18.38
CA GLU A 100 -21.64 14.50 -18.13
C GLU A 100 -22.77 14.59 -17.09
N ILE A 101 -22.49 15.27 -15.97
CA ILE A 101 -23.46 15.49 -14.88
C ILE A 101 -23.80 16.97 -14.84
N THR A 102 -25.04 17.31 -15.20
CA THR A 102 -25.54 18.69 -15.17
C THR A 102 -26.38 18.91 -13.92
N TYR A 103 -25.98 19.88 -13.09
CA TYR A 103 -26.71 20.30 -11.89
C TYR A 103 -27.32 21.68 -12.09
N THR A 104 -28.64 21.77 -11.95
CA THR A 104 -29.38 23.03 -12.03
C THR A 104 -30.08 23.29 -10.69
N GLN A 105 -29.86 24.45 -10.10
CA GLN A 105 -30.53 24.90 -8.88
C GLN A 105 -31.25 26.22 -9.14
N THR A 106 -32.54 26.26 -8.86
CA THR A 106 -33.38 27.46 -8.99
C THR A 106 -33.90 27.83 -7.60
N THR A 107 -33.66 29.08 -7.20
CA THR A 107 -34.15 29.63 -5.94
C THR A 107 -35.13 30.75 -6.21
N TYR A 108 -36.35 30.61 -5.70
CA TYR A 108 -37.38 31.65 -5.71
C TYR A 108 -37.48 32.25 -4.31
N THR A 109 -37.50 33.58 -4.22
CA THR A 109 -37.67 34.30 -2.95
C THR A 109 -38.79 35.31 -3.13
N GLU A 110 -39.90 35.08 -2.45
CA GLU A 110 -41.01 36.01 -2.39
C GLU A 110 -40.91 36.84 -1.11
N ILE A 111 -40.83 38.17 -1.27
CA ILE A 111 -40.79 39.12 -0.17
C ILE A 111 -42.15 39.83 -0.14
N THR A 112 -42.94 39.55 0.89
CA THR A 112 -44.22 40.24 1.10
C THR A 112 -44.02 41.57 1.81
N SER A 113 -44.92 42.53 1.60
CA SER A 113 -44.86 43.87 2.21
C SER A 113 -44.96 43.88 3.75
N GLU A 114 -45.34 42.75 4.35
CA GLU A 114 -45.38 42.54 5.80
C GLU A 114 -44.08 41.92 6.37
N GLY A 115 -43.05 41.72 5.53
CA GLY A 115 -41.75 41.21 5.94
C GLY A 115 -41.63 39.68 6.00
N ALA A 116 -42.70 38.94 5.69
CA ALA A 116 -42.61 37.49 5.55
C ALA A 116 -41.90 37.15 4.23
N THR A 117 -40.80 36.41 4.35
CA THR A 117 -40.00 35.94 3.22
C THR A 117 -40.22 34.45 3.05
N GLN A 118 -40.75 34.03 1.90
CA GLN A 118 -40.85 32.62 1.55
C GLN A 118 -39.74 32.28 0.55
N ILE A 119 -38.96 31.26 0.88
CA ILE A 119 -37.87 30.78 0.03
C ILE A 119 -38.22 29.38 -0.43
N GLU A 120 -38.28 29.20 -1.75
CA GLU A 120 -38.44 27.89 -2.38
C GLU A 120 -37.16 27.58 -3.19
N ILE A 121 -36.60 26.40 -2.95
CA ILE A 121 -35.40 25.94 -3.64
C ILE A 121 -35.73 24.63 -4.34
N THR A 122 -35.59 24.63 -5.65
CA THR A 122 -35.77 23.44 -6.49
C THR A 122 -34.44 23.11 -7.15
N SER A 123 -34.03 21.85 -7.10
CA SER A 123 -32.79 21.39 -7.75
C SER A 123 -33.06 20.17 -8.62
N GLU A 124 -32.34 20.10 -9.74
CA GLU A 124 -32.43 19.03 -10.73
C GLU A 124 -31.01 18.54 -11.09
N ILE A 125 -30.84 17.22 -11.13
CA ILE A 125 -29.60 16.56 -11.60
C ILE A 125 -29.94 15.75 -12.84
N ARG A 126 -29.27 16.03 -13.95
CA ARG A 126 -29.35 15.24 -15.19
C ARG A 126 -28.03 14.51 -15.42
N ARG A 127 -28.14 13.25 -15.84
CA ARG A 127 -26.99 12.39 -16.20
C ARG A 127 -27.19 11.95 -17.64
N GLU A 128 -26.28 12.35 -18.53
CA GLU A 128 -26.28 11.89 -19.91
C GLU A 128 -25.27 10.75 -20.03
N PHE A 129 -25.77 9.58 -20.42
CA PHE A 129 -24.93 8.44 -20.75
C PHE A 129 -24.60 8.53 -22.25
N PRO A 130 -23.35 8.32 -22.67
CA PRO A 130 -23.03 8.24 -24.08
C PRO A 130 -23.85 7.11 -24.73
N GLN A 131 -24.44 7.40 -25.88
CA GLN A 131 -25.17 6.41 -26.67
C GLN A 131 -24.16 5.43 -27.30
N GLU A 132 -24.45 4.13 -27.18
CA GLU A 132 -23.64 3.03 -27.74
C GLU A 132 -23.44 3.12 -29.26
#